data_AF-A0AA96F8N4-F1
#
_entry.id   AF-A0AA96F8N4-F1
#
_cell.length_a   1.000
_cell.length_b   1.000
_cell.length_c   1.000
_cell.angle_alpha   90.00
_cell.angle_beta   90.00
_cell.angle_gamma   90.00
#
_symmetry.space_group_name_H-M   'P 1'
#
loop_
_entity.id
_entity.type
_entity.pdbx_description
1 polymer ?
#
loop_
_entity_poly.entity_id
_entity_poly.type
_entity_poly.pdbx_seq_one_letter_code
_entity_poly.pdbx_strand_id
1 'polypeptide(L)'
;MTYDPSAIIAELWERFRPTIAARLEAIDAGLVAIRQGAGAGDARVTDAHRAAHNLAGALGSYERPEGSVVARRLMAALEQARPDAEAVAALLAELREHCR
;
A
#
# COMPACT_ATOMS: atom_id res chain seq x y z
N MET A 1 2.57 -37.10 4.25
CA MET A 1 2.20 -35.91 3.46
C MET A 1 2.64 -34.70 4.26
N THR A 2 3.80 -34.15 3.97
CA THR A 2 4.32 -32.94 4.63
C THR A 2 3.58 -31.74 4.05
N TYR A 3 2.84 -31.03 4.90
CA TYR A 3 2.22 -29.76 4.59
C TYR A 3 3.33 -28.71 4.41
N ASP A 4 3.31 -27.99 3.30
CA ASP A 4 4.21 -26.86 3.06
C ASP A 4 3.42 -25.55 3.30
N PRO A 5 3.60 -24.90 4.47
CA PRO A 5 2.92 -23.66 4.78
C PRO A 5 3.18 -22.56 3.75
N SER A 6 4.37 -22.52 3.15
CA SER A 6 4.75 -21.49 2.19
C SER A 6 3.97 -21.63 0.88
N ALA A 7 3.69 -22.87 0.44
CA ALA A 7 2.85 -23.11 -0.73
C ALA A 7 1.41 -22.57 -0.54
N ILE A 8 0.87 -22.65 0.67
CA ILE A 8 -0.48 -22.18 0.98
C ILE A 8 -0.52 -20.66 1.15
N ILE A 9 0.51 -20.07 1.74
CA ILE A 9 0.68 -18.62 1.81
C ILE A 9 0.75 -18.03 0.39
N ALA A 10 1.48 -18.68 -0.53
CA ALA A 10 1.55 -18.28 -1.93
C ALA A 10 0.20 -18.38 -2.65
N GLU A 11 -0.59 -19.44 -2.44
CA GLU A 11 -1.93 -19.56 -3.01
C GLU A 11 -2.88 -18.46 -2.49
N LEU A 12 -2.83 -18.19 -1.18
CA LEU A 12 -3.63 -17.13 -0.56
C LEU A 12 -3.23 -15.75 -1.09
N TRP A 13 -1.94 -15.52 -1.33
CA TRP A 13 -1.44 -14.30 -1.96
C TRP A 13 -2.04 -14.08 -3.35
N GLU A 14 -2.04 -15.10 -4.21
CA GLU A 14 -2.62 -15.01 -5.56
C GLU A 14 -4.11 -14.68 -5.51
N ARG A 15 -4.86 -15.29 -4.58
CA ARG A 15 -6.28 -14.98 -4.37
C ARG A 15 -6.51 -13.56 -3.85
N PHE A 16 -5.51 -12.98 -3.21
CA PHE A 16 -5.57 -11.63 -2.65
C PHE A 16 -5.20 -10.53 -3.66
N ARG A 17 -4.62 -10.88 -4.81
CA ARG A 17 -4.21 -9.96 -5.88
C ARG A 17 -5.27 -8.93 -6.31
N PRO A 18 -6.56 -9.29 -6.50
CA PRO A 18 -7.58 -8.29 -6.82
C PRO A 18 -7.76 -7.22 -5.74
N THR A 19 -7.69 -7.64 -4.47
CA THR A 19 -7.77 -6.72 -3.32
C THR A 19 -6.56 -5.81 -3.23
N ILE A 20 -5.36 -6.31 -3.58
CA ILE A 20 -4.14 -5.49 -3.65
C ILE A 20 -4.29 -4.43 -4.73
N ALA A 21 -4.76 -4.80 -5.93
CA ALA A 21 -4.96 -3.87 -7.03
C ALA A 21 -5.90 -2.71 -6.64
N ALA A 22 -7.06 -3.03 -6.06
CA ALA A 22 -8.01 -2.01 -5.60
C ALA A 22 -7.42 -1.05 -4.55
N ARG A 23 -6.50 -1.54 -3.69
CA ARG A 23 -5.82 -0.70 -2.70
C ARG A 23 -4.77 0.19 -3.34
N LEU A 24 -4.02 -0.31 -4.32
CA LEU A 24 -3.07 0.50 -5.07
C LEU A 24 -3.80 1.62 -5.84
N GLU A 25 -4.96 1.33 -6.43
CA GLU A 25 -5.81 2.34 -7.07
C GLU A 25 -6.29 3.43 -6.10
N ALA A 26 -6.69 3.05 -4.88
CA ALA A 26 -7.06 4.02 -3.84
C ALA A 26 -5.86 4.92 -3.45
N ILE A 27 -4.65 4.37 -3.42
CA ILE A 27 -3.44 5.15 -3.16
C ILE A 27 -3.13 6.10 -4.34
N ASP A 28 -3.29 5.65 -5.58
CA ASP A 28 -3.17 6.51 -6.76
C ASP A 28 -4.16 7.68 -6.71
N ALA A 29 -5.41 7.43 -6.32
CA ALA A 29 -6.42 8.47 -6.17
C ALA A 29 -6.01 9.51 -5.11
N GLY A 30 -5.42 9.08 -4.00
CA GLY A 30 -4.82 9.96 -3.01
C GLY A 30 -3.64 10.77 -3.54
N LEU A 31 -2.74 10.15 -4.31
CA LEU A 31 -1.63 10.86 -4.96
C LEU A 31 -2.12 11.94 -5.94
N VAL A 32 -3.16 11.64 -6.73
CA VAL A 32 -3.80 12.62 -7.61
C VAL A 32 -4.37 13.79 -6.79
N ALA A 33 -5.02 13.51 -5.66
CA ALA A 33 -5.53 14.55 -4.76
C ALA A 33 -4.40 15.45 -4.22
N ILE A 34 -3.30 14.85 -3.77
CA ILE A 34 -2.13 15.58 -3.25
C ILE A 34 -1.53 16.49 -4.33
N ARG A 35 -1.41 16.00 -5.58
CA ARG A 35 -0.97 16.82 -6.72
C ARG A 35 -1.90 18.00 -7.03
N GLN A 36 -3.17 17.91 -6.63
CA GLN A 36 -4.15 18.99 -6.71
C GLN A 36 -4.13 19.93 -5.49
N GLY A 37 -3.21 19.72 -4.55
CA GLY A 37 -3.06 20.53 -3.34
C GLY A 37 -3.83 20.02 -2.12
N ALA A 38 -4.38 18.81 -2.18
CA ALA A 38 -5.05 18.20 -1.02
C ALA A 38 -4.06 17.86 0.10
N GLY A 39 -4.49 18.03 1.35
CA GLY A 39 -3.76 17.59 2.54
C GLY A 39 -4.37 16.33 3.16
N ALA A 40 -3.86 15.93 4.33
CA ALA A 40 -4.30 14.73 5.05
C ALA A 40 -5.81 14.66 5.36
N GLY A 41 -6.51 15.80 5.41
CA GLY A 41 -7.95 15.85 5.66
C GLY A 41 -8.85 15.57 4.44
N ASP A 42 -8.30 15.50 3.22
CA ASP A 42 -9.07 15.11 2.03
C ASP A 42 -9.44 13.62 2.11
N ALA A 43 -10.69 13.30 1.75
CA ALA A 43 -11.20 11.94 1.83
C ALA A 43 -10.37 10.94 1.01
N ARG A 44 -9.87 11.33 -0.17
CA ARG A 44 -9.02 10.47 -1.02
C ARG A 44 -7.66 10.22 -0.39
N VAL A 45 -7.10 11.20 0.31
CA VAL A 45 -5.83 11.05 1.04
C VAL A 45 -6.03 10.16 2.26
N THR A 46 -7.16 10.30 2.96
CA THR A 46 -7.56 9.42 4.07
C THR A 46 -7.76 7.98 3.61
N ASP A 47 -8.43 7.77 2.48
CA ASP A 47 -8.64 6.44 1.90
C ASP A 47 -7.33 5.81 1.41
N ALA A 48 -6.44 6.59 0.80
CA ALA A 48 -5.09 6.16 0.47
C ALA A 48 -4.30 5.72 1.71
N HIS A 49 -4.38 6.47 2.81
CA HIS A 49 -3.73 6.10 4.07
C HIS A 49 -4.28 4.76 4.61
N ARG A 50 -5.61 4.57 4.59
CA ARG A 50 -6.25 3.31 5.00
C ARG A 50 -5.83 2.14 4.09
N ALA A 51 -5.76 2.37 2.79
CA ALA A 51 -5.30 1.38 1.83
C ALA A 51 -3.84 0.96 2.07
N ALA A 52 -2.95 1.93 2.33
CA ALA A 52 -1.56 1.68 2.70
C ALA A 52 -1.44 0.90 4.02
N HIS A 53 -2.24 1.23 5.03
CA HIS A 53 -2.31 0.47 6.29
C HIS A 53 -2.71 -1.00 6.06
N ASN A 54 -3.75 -1.24 5.26
CA ASN A 54 -4.20 -2.58 4.94
C ASN A 54 -3.16 -3.37 4.12
N LEU A 55 -2.40 -2.70 3.24
CA LEU A 55 -1.29 -3.33 2.53
C LEU A 55 -0.12 -3.65 3.47
N ALA A 56 0.21 -2.78 4.43
CA ALA A 56 1.25 -3.05 5.41
C ALA A 56 0.95 -4.33 6.21
N GLY A 57 -0.29 -4.49 6.66
CA GLY A 57 -0.73 -5.71 7.34
C GLY A 57 -0.65 -6.94 6.44
N ALA A 58 -1.23 -6.87 5.23
CA ALA A 58 -1.25 -8.00 4.31
C ALA A 58 0.15 -8.44 3.87
N LEU A 59 1.02 -7.51 3.49
CA LEU A 59 2.39 -7.82 3.06
C LEU A 59 3.19 -8.50 4.18
N GLY A 60 2.99 -8.08 5.44
CA GLY A 60 3.57 -8.77 6.59
C GLY A 60 3.04 -10.19 6.75
N SER A 61 1.73 -10.41 6.58
CA SER A 61 1.09 -11.73 6.72
C SER A 61 1.43 -12.70 5.58
N TYR A 62 1.76 -12.19 4.39
CA TYR A 62 2.10 -12.99 3.21
C TYR A 62 3.60 -13.04 2.91
N GLU A 63 4.44 -12.98 3.96
CA GLU A 63 5.90 -13.17 3.87
C GLU A 63 6.62 -12.17 2.95
N ARG A 64 6.12 -10.93 2.88
CA ARG A 64 6.70 -9.80 2.12
C ARG A 64 7.06 -8.63 3.05
N PRO A 65 8.00 -8.82 4.00
CA PRO A 65 8.28 -7.85 5.06
C PRO A 65 8.81 -6.51 4.53
N GLU A 66 9.58 -6.49 3.45
CA GLU A 66 10.10 -5.27 2.82
C GLU A 66 8.94 -4.41 2.30
N GLY A 67 7.96 -5.03 1.63
CA GLY A 67 6.75 -4.34 1.18
C GLY A 67 5.94 -3.73 2.32
N SER A 68 5.86 -4.44 3.46
CA SER A 68 5.22 -3.91 4.67
C SER A 68 5.94 -2.66 5.19
N VAL A 69 7.27 -2.62 5.17
CA VAL A 69 8.05 -1.44 5.56
C VAL A 69 7.76 -0.25 4.63
N VAL A 70 7.74 -0.48 3.32
CA VAL A 70 7.42 0.56 2.32
C VAL A 70 6.00 1.10 2.53
N ALA A 71 5.03 0.23 2.76
CA ALA A 71 3.65 0.63 3.02
C ALA A 71 3.52 1.51 4.29
N ARG A 72 4.29 1.23 5.35
CA ARG A 72 4.31 2.08 6.56
C ARG A 72 4.98 3.43 6.32
N ARG A 73 6.04 3.48 5.51
CA ARG A 73 6.66 4.75 5.09
C ARG A 73 5.67 5.60 4.29
N LEU A 74 4.89 4.96 3.41
CA LEU A 74 3.83 5.61 2.65
C LEU A 74 2.72 6.15 3.57
N MET A 75 2.29 5.39 4.59
CA MET A 75 1.34 5.89 5.60
C MET A 75 1.85 7.17 6.26
N ALA A 76 3.09 7.17 6.74
CA ALA A 76 3.69 8.33 7.41
C ALA A 76 3.77 9.56 6.48
N ALA A 77 4.01 9.36 5.19
CA ALA A 77 3.99 10.44 4.20
C ALA A 77 2.57 11.00 3.99
N LEU A 78 1.55 10.15 3.95
CA LEU A 78 0.14 10.53 3.75
C LEU A 78 -0.47 11.23 4.97
N GLU A 79 0.04 10.98 6.18
CA GLU A 79 -0.43 11.59 7.43
C GLU A 79 0.06 13.05 7.60
N GLN A 80 1.04 13.48 6.81
CA GLN A 80 1.54 14.85 6.86
C GLN A 80 0.44 15.85 6.49
N ALA A 81 0.37 16.99 7.18
CA ALA A 81 -0.63 18.03 6.90
C ALA A 81 -0.60 18.50 5.43
N ARG A 82 0.60 18.51 4.83
CA ARG A 82 0.83 18.74 3.40
C ARG A 82 1.78 17.65 2.89
N PRO A 83 1.26 16.51 2.40
CA PRO A 83 2.09 15.44 1.88
C PRO A 83 2.89 15.90 0.66
N ASP A 84 4.14 15.47 0.55
CA ASP A 84 4.96 15.68 -0.64
C ASP A 84 4.54 14.69 -1.75
N ALA A 85 4.02 15.21 -2.87
CA ALA A 85 3.55 14.40 -3.98
C ALA A 85 4.64 13.51 -4.60
N GLU A 86 5.88 13.99 -4.70
CA GLU A 86 6.97 13.24 -5.31
C GLU A 86 7.49 12.16 -4.38
N ALA A 87 7.56 12.45 -3.07
CA ALA A 87 7.89 11.44 -2.08
C ALA A 87 6.83 10.32 -2.02
N VAL A 88 5.54 10.68 -2.06
CA VAL A 88 4.43 9.72 -2.12
C VAL A 88 4.47 8.90 -3.41
N ALA A 89 4.74 9.53 -4.56
CA ALA A 89 4.85 8.84 -5.84
C ALA A 89 6.01 7.83 -5.87
N ALA A 90 7.17 8.20 -5.32
CA ALA A 90 8.33 7.31 -5.22
C ALA A 90 8.03 6.10 -4.33
N LEU A 91 7.42 6.31 -3.16
CA LEU A 91 7.03 5.24 -2.25
C LEU A 91 5.96 4.32 -2.85
N LEU A 92 5.00 4.85 -3.60
CA LEU A 92 4.00 4.06 -4.30
C LEU A 92 4.64 3.21 -5.42
N ALA A 93 5.59 3.76 -6.17
CA ALA A 93 6.33 2.99 -7.17
C ALA A 93 7.13 1.85 -6.53
N GLU A 94 7.84 2.12 -5.43
CA GLU A 94 8.55 1.10 -4.64
C GLU A 94 7.59 0.02 -4.12
N LEU A 95 6.43 0.43 -3.58
CA LEU A 95 5.41 -0.50 -3.06
C LEU A 95 4.88 -1.45 -4.13
N ARG A 96 4.70 -0.98 -5.37
CA ARG A 96 4.23 -1.81 -6.48
C ARG A 96 5.20 -2.95 -6.79
N GLU A 97 6.51 -2.73 -6.67
CA GLU A 97 7.51 -3.80 -6.88
C GLU A 97 7.33 -4.93 -5.86
N HIS A 98 6.98 -4.61 -4.63
CA HIS A 98 6.71 -5.59 -3.57
C HIS A 98 5.33 -6.25 -3.67
N CYS A 99 4.43 -5.68 -4.45
CA CYS A 99 3.11 -6.24 -4.71
C CYS A 99 3.06 -7.16 -5.93
N ARG A 100 4.14 -7.28 -6.71
CA ARG A 100 4.21 -8.16 -7.89
C ARG A 100 4.05 -9.63 -7.53
#